data_AF-R7UU30-F1
#
_entry.id   AF-R7UU30-F1
#
_cell.length_a   1.000
_cell.length_b   1.000
_cell.length_c   1.000
_cell.angle_alpha   90.00
_cell.angle_beta   90.00
_cell.angle_gamma   90.00
#
_symmetry.space_group_name_H-M   'P 1'
#
loop_
_entity.id
_entity.type
_entity.pdbx_description
1 polymer ?
#
loop_
_entity_poly.entity_id
_entity_poly.type
_entity_poly.pdbx_seq_one_letter_code
_entity_poly.pdbx_strand_id
1 'polypeptide(L)'
;AWNKQQDSWIEVDLLENKLIGGIVTWGRGSNDAVPQWVKSFNVKYRVDGSNDWNNYTDTGGSLLTFIGNEERYQPVVNDFEVSIVARYIRLYPLSWNYGPTMRWEVLGCTQCKSISH
;
A
#
# COMPACT_ATOMS: atom_id res chain seq x y z
N ALA A 1 4.58 -8.90 27.76
CA ALA A 1 3.91 -9.21 26.48
C ALA A 1 3.94 -7.95 25.62
N TRP A 2 4.75 -7.92 24.57
CA TRP A 2 4.97 -6.72 23.76
C TRP A 2 3.85 -6.57 22.74
N ASN A 3 2.76 -5.91 23.12
CA ASN A 3 1.84 -5.30 22.16
C ASN A 3 2.53 -4.08 21.55
N LYS A 4 3.44 -4.30 20.59
CA LYS A 4 3.87 -3.25 19.67
C LYS A 4 2.74 -3.07 18.67
N GLN A 5 1.87 -2.09 18.93
CA GLN A 5 1.12 -1.48 17.84
C GLN A 5 2.17 -0.96 16.84
N GLN A 6 2.24 -1.58 15.67
CA GLN A 6 3.23 -1.22 14.66
C GLN A 6 2.78 0.08 13.99
N ASP A 7 3.19 1.20 14.58
CA ASP A 7 2.84 2.56 14.11
C ASP A 7 3.76 3.06 12.99
N SER A 8 4.68 2.23 12.50
CA SER A 8 5.55 2.59 11.37
C SER A 8 4.80 2.43 10.06
N TRP A 9 4.83 3.47 9.25
CA TRP A 9 4.19 3.50 7.94
C TRP A 9 5.12 4.14 6.91
N ILE A 10 4.84 3.84 5.64
CA ILE A 10 5.38 4.57 4.50
C ILE A 10 4.24 5.27 3.78
N GLU A 11 4.42 6.54 3.43
CA GLU A 11 3.41 7.38 2.79
C GLU A 11 3.87 7.81 1.40
N VAL A 12 2.91 7.95 0.49
CA VAL A 12 3.09 8.67 -0.77
C VAL A 12 2.06 9.79 -0.86
N ASP A 13 2.51 10.97 -1.32
CA ASP A 13 1.65 12.05 -1.80
C ASP A 13 1.63 11.99 -3.33
N LEU A 14 0.45 11.71 -3.90
CA LEU A 14 0.23 11.61 -5.35
C LEU A 14 0.05 12.98 -6.03
N LEU A 15 0.20 14.07 -5.28
CA LEU A 15 0.05 15.49 -5.64
C LEU A 15 -1.38 15.94 -5.92
N GLU A 16 -2.25 15.03 -6.36
CA GLU A 16 -3.67 15.26 -6.62
C GLU A 16 -4.47 14.01 -6.25
N ASN A 17 -5.80 14.16 -6.15
CA ASN A 17 -6.69 13.02 -5.96
C ASN A 17 -6.70 12.13 -7.21
N LYS A 18 -6.41 10.84 -7.05
CA LYS A 18 -6.43 9.84 -8.12
C LYS A 18 -7.34 8.68 -7.76
N LEU A 19 -7.88 8.01 -8.79
CA LEU A 19 -8.59 6.75 -8.63
C LEU A 19 -7.56 5.61 -8.55
N ILE A 20 -7.57 4.91 -7.42
CA ILE A 20 -6.59 3.87 -7.08
C ILE A 20 -7.30 2.53 -7.05
N GLY A 21 -6.79 1.60 -7.85
CA GLY A 21 -7.32 0.25 -8.02
C GLY A 21 -6.46 -0.83 -7.39
N GLY A 22 -5.30 -0.53 -6.82
CA GLY A 22 -4.48 -1.54 -6.16
C GLY A 22 -3.09 -1.07 -5.76
N ILE A 23 -2.32 -2.00 -5.19
CA ILE A 23 -0.94 -1.81 -4.76
C ILE A 23 -0.11 -2.99 -5.25
N VAL A 24 1.11 -2.71 -5.70
CA VAL A 24 2.13 -3.75 -5.97
C VAL A 24 3.22 -3.64 -4.93
N THR A 25 3.71 -4.77 -4.43
CA THR A 25 4.83 -4.80 -3.48
C THR A 25 5.95 -5.71 -3.96
N TRP A 26 7.19 -5.32 -3.66
CA TRP A 26 8.39 -6.10 -3.88
C TRP A 26 9.23 -6.16 -2.60
N GLY A 27 9.94 -7.28 -2.41
CA GLY A 27 10.99 -7.37 -1.41
C GLY A 27 12.23 -6.53 -1.75
N ARG A 28 13.22 -6.57 -0.87
CA ARG A 28 14.52 -5.91 -1.05
C ARG A 28 15.27 -6.54 -2.23
N GLY A 29 15.48 -5.76 -3.30
CA GLY A 29 16.09 -6.23 -4.54
C GLY A 29 17.62 -6.46 -4.51
N SER A 30 18.26 -6.44 -3.34
CA SER A 30 19.70 -6.66 -3.21
C SER A 30 20.06 -8.14 -3.04
N ASN A 31 21.28 -8.49 -3.44
CA ASN A 31 21.86 -9.82 -3.22
C ASN A 31 22.48 -9.97 -1.83
N ASP A 32 22.00 -9.19 -0.85
CA ASP A 32 22.50 -9.29 0.51
C ASP A 32 22.20 -10.68 1.09
N ALA A 33 23.10 -11.14 1.97
CA ALA A 33 22.99 -12.45 2.62
C ALA A 33 21.70 -12.61 3.41
N VAL A 34 21.13 -11.50 3.90
CA VAL A 34 19.87 -11.49 4.66
C VAL A 34 18.73 -11.01 3.76
N PRO A 35 17.87 -11.93 3.26
CA PRO A 35 16.67 -11.54 2.54
C PRO A 35 15.73 -10.69 3.41
N GLN A 36 15.15 -9.63 2.87
CA GLN A 36 14.19 -8.79 3.61
C GLN A 36 12.96 -8.47 2.76
N TRP A 37 11.78 -8.62 3.34
CA TRP A 37 10.50 -8.24 2.72
C TRP A 37 9.37 -8.15 3.74
N VAL A 38 8.35 -7.36 3.41
CA VAL A 38 7.08 -7.31 4.16
C VAL A 38 6.17 -8.45 3.68
N LYS A 39 5.61 -9.21 4.64
CA LYS A 39 4.71 -10.36 4.39
C LYS A 39 3.24 -10.00 4.49
N SER A 40 2.89 -8.99 5.29
CA SER A 40 1.53 -8.49 5.39
C SER A 40 1.49 -7.02 5.79
N PHE A 41 0.46 -6.31 5.35
CA PHE A 41 0.28 -4.88 5.62
C PHE A 41 -1.20 -4.46 5.59
N ASN A 42 -1.52 -3.31 6.19
CA ASN A 42 -2.79 -2.61 5.96
C ASN A 42 -2.56 -1.32 5.16
N VAL A 43 -3.64 -0.82 4.55
CA VAL A 43 -3.63 0.45 3.82
C VAL A 43 -4.52 1.46 4.53
N LYS A 44 -4.01 2.69 4.68
CA LYS A 44 -4.84 3.86 4.96
C LYS A 44 -4.72 4.87 3.82
N TYR A 45 -5.76 5.65 3.62
CA TYR A 45 -5.79 6.64 2.55
C TYR A 45 -6.55 7.90 2.97
N ARG A 46 -6.25 8.99 2.28
CA ARG A 46 -6.85 10.30 2.53
C ARG A 46 -6.92 11.12 1.25
N VAL A 47 -8.06 11.78 1.04
CA VAL A 47 -8.27 12.73 -0.05
C VAL A 47 -7.68 14.09 0.30
N ASP A 48 -7.38 14.88 -0.73
CA ASP A 48 -6.96 16.27 -0.54
C ASP A 48 -8.01 17.09 0.23
N GLY A 49 -7.55 17.99 1.10
CA GLY A 49 -8.42 18.81 1.95
C GLY A 49 -9.05 18.11 3.16
N SER A 50 -8.91 16.78 3.31
CA SER A 50 -9.34 16.06 4.51
C SER A 50 -8.22 15.96 5.55
N ASN A 51 -8.60 15.96 6.84
CA ASN A 51 -7.70 15.67 7.95
C ASN A 51 -7.74 14.20 8.39
N ASP A 52 -8.78 13.46 8.01
CA ASP A 52 -9.05 12.12 8.51
C ASP A 52 -8.46 11.04 7.59
N TRP A 53 -7.80 10.06 8.21
CA TRP A 53 -7.31 8.86 7.53
C TRP A 53 -8.37 7.78 7.52
N ASN A 54 -8.68 7.26 6.35
CA ASN A 54 -9.60 6.13 6.17
C ASN A 54 -8.82 4.83 6.09
N ASN A 55 -9.35 3.77 6.71
CA ASN A 55 -8.84 2.42 6.51
C ASN A 55 -9.37 1.87 5.19
N TYR A 56 -8.54 1.12 4.45
CA TYR A 56 -9.06 0.24 3.43
C TYR A 56 -9.68 -0.99 4.08
N THR A 57 -10.93 -1.28 3.75
CA THR A 57 -11.72 -2.36 4.34
C THR A 57 -12.15 -3.35 3.28
N ASP A 58 -12.52 -4.55 3.70
CA ASP A 58 -13.31 -5.44 2.85
C ASP A 58 -14.73 -4.88 2.61
N THR A 59 -15.51 -5.57 1.77
CA THR A 59 -16.91 -5.22 1.48
C THR A 59 -17.83 -5.33 2.68
N GLY A 60 -17.42 -6.02 3.75
CA GLY A 60 -18.12 -6.09 5.04
C GLY A 60 -17.75 -4.95 6.01
N GLY A 61 -16.82 -4.07 5.64
CA GLY A 61 -16.35 -2.97 6.48
C GLY A 61 -15.27 -3.35 7.51
N SER A 62 -14.73 -4.57 7.44
CA SER A 62 -13.63 -4.99 8.32
C SER A 62 -12.29 -4.54 7.75
N LEU A 63 -11.36 -4.14 8.61
CA LEU A 63 -10.01 -3.74 8.21
C LEU A 63 -9.33 -4.86 7.39
N LEU A 64 -8.95 -4.57 6.15
CA LEU A 64 -8.35 -5.58 5.29
C LEU A 64 -6.85 -5.69 5.52
N THR A 65 -6.38 -6.93 5.74
CA THR A 65 -4.95 -7.27 5.76
C THR A 65 -4.54 -7.85 4.41
N PHE A 66 -3.66 -7.15 3.72
CA PHE A 66 -3.12 -7.58 2.44
C PHE A 66 -1.96 -8.57 2.64
N ILE A 67 -1.82 -9.49 1.70
CA ILE A 67 -0.69 -10.40 1.61
C ILE A 67 0.41 -9.70 0.80
N GLY A 68 1.57 -9.54 1.42
CA GLY A 68 2.77 -8.99 0.80
C GLY A 68 3.59 -10.07 0.12
N ASN A 69 4.90 -9.95 0.18
CA ASN A 69 5.82 -10.85 -0.51
C ASN A 69 6.16 -12.10 0.33
N GLU A 70 6.46 -13.18 -0.37
CA GLU A 70 7.03 -14.41 0.20
C GLU A 70 8.52 -14.58 -0.13
N GLU A 71 9.02 -13.83 -1.11
CA GLU A 71 10.43 -13.78 -1.50
C GLU A 71 10.83 -12.35 -1.94
N ARG A 72 12.00 -12.16 -2.56
CA ARG A 72 12.60 -10.82 -2.76
C ARG A 72 12.50 -10.25 -4.18
N TYR A 73 12.25 -11.09 -5.18
CA TYR A 73 12.39 -10.77 -6.60
C TYR A 73 11.08 -10.79 -7.40
N GLN A 74 10.01 -11.39 -6.88
CA GLN A 74 8.69 -11.43 -7.48
C GLN A 74 7.79 -10.35 -6.88
N PRO A 75 7.08 -9.59 -7.72
CA PRO A 75 6.05 -8.68 -7.27
C PRO A 75 4.84 -9.46 -6.75
N VAL A 76 4.14 -8.87 -5.79
CA VAL A 76 2.80 -9.27 -5.41
C VAL A 76 1.85 -8.14 -5.72
N VAL A 77 0.83 -8.43 -6.52
CA VAL A 77 -0.22 -7.47 -6.91
C VAL A 77 -1.42 -7.68 -6.00
N ASN A 78 -1.87 -6.61 -5.37
CA ASN A 78 -3.06 -6.57 -4.54
C ASN A 78 -4.07 -5.59 -5.16
N ASP A 79 -5.02 -6.13 -5.92
CA ASP A 79 -6.13 -5.35 -6.45
C ASP A 79 -7.11 -4.97 -5.33
N PHE A 80 -7.64 -3.76 -5.44
CA PHE A 80 -8.70 -3.28 -4.57
C PHE A 80 -10.04 -3.69 -5.17
N GLU A 81 -10.76 -4.56 -4.46
CA GLU A 81 -12.14 -4.94 -4.81
C GLU A 81 -13.03 -3.71 -5.04
N VAL A 82 -12.84 -2.66 -4.23
CA VAL A 82 -13.47 -1.35 -4.44
C VAL A 82 -12.39 -0.30 -4.60
N SER A 83 -12.30 0.30 -5.79
CA SER A 83 -11.36 1.40 -6.03
C SER A 83 -11.65 2.59 -5.12
N ILE A 84 -10.59 3.27 -4.68
CA ILE A 84 -10.67 4.44 -3.80
C ILE A 84 -10.23 5.71 -4.51
N VAL A 85 -10.72 6.87 -4.06
CA VAL A 85 -10.15 8.17 -4.42
C VAL A 85 -9.21 8.61 -3.31
N ALA A 86 -7.94 8.88 -3.64
CA ALA A 86 -6.95 9.29 -2.65
C ALA A 86 -5.88 10.20 -3.27
N ARG A 87 -5.35 11.12 -2.45
CA ARG A 87 -4.09 11.83 -2.72
C ARG A 87 -2.96 11.24 -1.90
N TYR A 88 -3.24 10.93 -0.63
CA TYR A 88 -2.28 10.35 0.28
C TYR A 88 -2.60 8.88 0.54
N ILE A 89 -1.59 8.02 0.47
CA ILE A 89 -1.72 6.59 0.75
C ILE A 89 -0.61 6.20 1.72
N ARG A 90 -0.96 5.46 2.77
CA ARG A 90 -0.04 4.86 3.73
C ARG A 90 -0.14 3.34 3.69
N LEU A 91 1.02 2.69 3.66
CA LEU A 91 1.13 1.27 4.00
C LEU A 91 1.68 1.14 5.41
N TYR A 92 1.02 0.28 6.19
CA TYR A 92 1.41 -0.12 7.53
C TYR A 92 1.86 -1.58 7.48
N PRO A 93 3.17 -1.87 7.43
CA PRO A 93 3.67 -3.22 7.58
C PRO A 93 3.19 -3.82 8.90
N LEU A 94 2.81 -5.09 8.88
CA LEU A 94 2.35 -5.84 10.06
C LEU A 94 3.29 -7.00 10.40
N SER A 95 3.82 -7.66 9.37
CA SER A 95 4.79 -8.74 9.52
C SER A 95 5.78 -8.75 8.37
N TRP A 96 6.97 -9.30 8.62
CA TRP A 96 8.08 -9.29 7.66
C TRP A 96 9.01 -10.48 7.85
N ASN A 97 9.83 -10.73 6.84
CA ASN A 97 10.97 -11.62 6.90
C ASN A 97 12.24 -10.83 7.21
N TYR A 98 12.91 -11.14 8.31
CA TYR A 98 14.10 -10.47 8.88
C TYR A 98 13.98 -8.96 9.17
N GLY A 99 13.45 -8.14 8.25
CA GLY A 99 13.21 -6.71 8.47
C GLY A 99 12.08 -6.13 7.59
N PRO A 100 11.44 -5.03 8.02
CA PRO A 100 10.31 -4.39 7.32
C PRO A 100 10.77 -3.56 6.12
N THR A 101 11.37 -4.21 5.12
CA THR A 101 11.80 -3.57 3.88
C THR A 101 10.81 -3.87 2.77
N MET A 102 10.42 -2.85 2.01
CA MET A 102 9.57 -3.03 0.84
C MET A 102 9.85 -1.96 -0.21
N ARG A 103 9.68 -2.32 -1.48
CA ARG A 103 9.41 -1.38 -2.57
C ARG A 103 7.94 -1.55 -2.93
N TRP A 104 7.29 -0.49 -3.37
CA TRP A 104 5.88 -0.57 -3.70
C TRP A 104 5.49 0.45 -4.77
N GLU A 105 4.48 0.08 -5.53
CA GLU A 105 3.85 0.93 -6.53
C GLU A 105 2.35 1.07 -6.24
N VAL A 106 1.80 2.23 -6.62
CA VAL A 106 0.36 2.48 -6.57
C VAL A 106 -0.21 2.23 -7.97
N LEU A 107 -1.20 1.35 -8.07
CA LEU A 107 -1.93 1.12 -9.31
C LEU A 107 -3.12 2.09 -9.36
N GLY A 108 -3.00 3.13 -10.19
CA GLY A 108 -4.08 4.08 -10.40
C GLY A 108 -4.32 4.31 -11.88
N CYS A 109 -5.53 4.76 -12.21
CA CYS A 109 -5.86 5.23 -13.55
C CYS A 109 -5.66 6.75 -13.59
N THR A 110 -4.95 7.23 -14.61
CA THR A 110 -5.08 8.63 -15.01
C THR A 110 -6.36 8.74 -15.84
N GLN A 111 -7.25 9.67 -15.50
CA GLN A 111 -8.36 9.97 -16.40
C GLN A 111 -7.77 10.30 -17.78
N CYS A 112 -8.26 9.66 -18.84
CA CYS A 112 -7.98 10.11 -20.19
C CYS A 112 -8.45 11.56 -20.28
N LYS A 113 -7.52 12.51 -20.37
CA LYS A 113 -7.87 13.90 -20.66
C LYS A 113 -8.55 13.90 -22.01
N SER A 114 -9.86 14.17 -22.05
CA SER A 114 -10.50 14.54 -23.30
C SER A 114 -9.81 15.79 -23.81
N ILE A 115 -9.23 15.71 -25.00
CA ILE A 115 -8.71 16.89 -25.68
C ILE A 115 -9.95 17.70 -26.09
N SER A 116 -10.25 18.75 -25.34
CA SER A 116 -11.18 19.78 -25.80
C SER A 116 -10.51 20.55 -26.94
N HIS A 117 -11.01 20.38 -28.16
CA HIS A 117 -10.76 21.31 -29.28
C HIS A 117 -11.63 22.56 -29.14
#